data_AF-A0A6H3P395-F1
#
_entry.id   AF-A0A6H3P395-F1
#
_cell.length_a   1.000
_cell.length_b   1.000
_cell.length_c   1.000
_cell.angle_alpha   90.00
_cell.angle_beta   90.00
_cell.angle_gamma   90.00
#
_symmetry.space_group_name_H-M   'P 1'
#
loop_
_entity.id
_entity.type
_entity.pdbx_description
1 polymer ?
#
loop_
_entity_poly.entity_id
_entity_poly.type
_entity_poly.pdbx_seq_one_letter_code
_entity_poly.pdbx_strand_id
1 'polypeptide(L)'
;MNKEEKLEQQTKDLYRAIGRFSVEFEHLCWNIKNSIVFLMQDNKNPQSQQYLRVLLADQTAYPLITKLKSISSIRLKDYQEELLLLDPLFKFCIKINETRNDIIHGTWFIGWASEEQTEFDIAIGIKEKNIKSGIDIHTREYKAEHFDLLSSKLKMGSEYISKIFTGLSFLNFLPSKSIKKENLDLLNYELK
;
A
#
# COMPACT_ATOMS: atom_id res chain seq x y z
N MET A 1 -24.70 24.66 10.62
CA MET A 1 -23.99 23.64 11.41
C MET A 1 -23.33 24.37 12.56
N ASN A 2 -23.66 23.99 13.81
CA ASN A 2 -23.02 24.57 14.99
C ASN A 2 -21.59 23.99 15.14
N LYS A 3 -20.80 24.53 16.09
CA LYS A 3 -19.40 24.12 16.29
C LYS A 3 -19.28 22.63 16.62
N GLU A 4 -20.16 22.11 17.46
CA GLU A 4 -20.16 20.71 17.91
C GLU A 4 -20.49 19.75 16.76
N GLU A 5 -21.51 20.05 15.97
CA GLU A 5 -21.87 19.30 14.76
C GLU A 5 -20.71 19.30 13.75
N LYS A 6 -20.01 20.43 13.58
CA LYS A 6 -18.87 20.53 12.67
C LYS A 6 -17.69 19.67 13.15
N LEU A 7 -17.37 19.75 14.43
CA LEU A 7 -16.33 18.94 15.08
C LEU A 7 -16.62 17.45 14.91
N GLU A 8 -17.86 17.03 15.19
CA GLU A 8 -18.28 15.64 15.06
C GLU A 8 -18.16 15.16 13.61
N GLN A 9 -18.65 15.95 12.65
CA GLN A 9 -18.63 15.59 11.24
C GLN A 9 -17.19 15.47 10.69
N GLN A 10 -16.34 16.48 10.90
CA GLN A 10 -14.95 16.45 10.42
C GLN A 10 -14.13 15.34 11.08
N THR A 11 -14.37 15.06 12.36
CA THR A 11 -13.76 13.94 13.08
C THR A 11 -14.18 12.60 12.47
N LYS A 12 -15.47 12.40 12.19
CA LYS A 12 -15.98 11.19 11.52
C LYS A 12 -15.36 11.01 10.14
N ASP A 13 -15.24 12.08 9.37
CA ASP A 13 -14.64 12.04 8.03
C ASP A 13 -13.16 11.61 8.08
N LEU A 14 -12.38 12.11 9.05
CA LEU A 14 -11.00 11.69 9.27
C LEU A 14 -10.90 10.19 9.64
N TYR A 15 -11.68 9.73 10.61
CA TYR A 15 -11.70 8.32 10.99
C TYR A 15 -12.10 7.41 9.83
N ARG A 16 -13.12 7.81 9.06
CA ARG A 16 -13.54 7.08 7.85
C ARG A 16 -12.41 6.99 6.83
N ALA A 17 -11.71 8.10 6.57
CA ALA A 17 -10.65 8.14 5.58
C ALA A 17 -9.44 7.27 6.00
N ILE A 18 -9.05 7.29 7.28
CA ILE A 18 -7.99 6.42 7.84
C ILE A 18 -8.39 4.94 7.77
N GLY A 19 -9.64 4.62 8.13
CA GLY A 19 -10.18 3.27 8.05
C GLY A 19 -10.18 2.74 6.62
N ARG A 20 -10.62 3.56 5.65
CA ARG A 20 -10.56 3.23 4.23
C ARG A 20 -9.13 2.98 3.74
N PHE A 21 -8.19 3.85 4.09
CA PHE A 21 -6.77 3.65 3.78
C PHE A 21 -6.24 2.31 4.30
N SER A 22 -6.59 1.96 5.53
CA SER A 22 -6.18 0.71 6.17
C SER A 22 -6.73 -0.52 5.42
N VAL A 23 -8.01 -0.49 5.05
CA VAL A 23 -8.66 -1.60 4.31
C VAL A 23 -8.06 -1.76 2.92
N GLU A 24 -7.86 -0.67 2.18
CA GLU A 24 -7.27 -0.72 0.83
C GLU A 24 -5.82 -1.21 0.85
N PHE A 25 -5.09 -0.97 1.94
CA PHE A 25 -3.75 -1.51 2.12
C PHE A 25 -3.77 -3.03 2.26
N GLU A 26 -4.74 -3.57 3.02
CA GLU A 26 -4.90 -5.02 3.14
C GLU A 26 -5.34 -5.67 1.83
N HIS A 27 -6.15 -4.99 1.00
CA HIS A 27 -6.44 -5.45 -0.35
C HIS A 27 -5.18 -5.55 -1.23
N LEU A 28 -4.26 -4.59 -1.13
CA LEU A 28 -2.96 -4.68 -1.81
C LEU A 28 -2.18 -5.90 -1.34
N CYS A 29 -2.06 -6.10 -0.02
CA CYS A 29 -1.40 -7.27 0.56
C CYS A 29 -2.02 -8.59 0.09
N TRP A 30 -3.34 -8.67 0.07
CA TRP A 30 -4.09 -9.82 -0.43
C TRP A 30 -3.79 -10.12 -1.89
N ASN A 31 -3.76 -9.09 -2.74
CA ASN A 31 -3.43 -9.23 -4.15
C ASN A 31 -1.98 -9.68 -4.34
N ILE A 32 -1.02 -9.15 -3.58
CA ILE A 32 0.36 -9.63 -3.61
C ILE A 32 0.44 -11.11 -3.22
N LYS A 33 -0.27 -11.53 -2.15
CA LYS A 33 -0.35 -12.96 -1.74
C LYS A 33 -0.87 -13.84 -2.88
N ASN A 34 -1.99 -13.46 -3.50
CA ASN A 34 -2.56 -14.23 -4.60
C ASN A 34 -1.67 -14.25 -5.83
N SER A 35 -0.97 -13.15 -6.13
CA SER A 35 0.03 -13.10 -7.21
C SER A 35 1.18 -14.08 -6.95
N ILE A 36 1.69 -14.17 -5.72
CA ILE A 36 2.70 -15.18 -5.36
C ILE A 36 2.15 -16.58 -5.57
N VAL A 37 0.95 -16.87 -5.06
CA VAL A 37 0.31 -18.19 -5.22
C VAL A 37 0.17 -18.54 -6.69
N PHE A 38 -0.33 -17.62 -7.52
CA PHE A 38 -0.52 -17.83 -8.94
C PHE A 38 0.80 -18.05 -9.69
N LEU A 39 1.85 -17.31 -9.34
CA LEU A 39 3.18 -17.46 -9.93
C LEU A 39 3.91 -18.72 -9.48
N MET A 40 3.51 -19.36 -8.38
CA MET A 40 4.20 -20.53 -7.84
C MET A 40 3.38 -21.81 -7.92
N GLN A 41 2.08 -21.72 -8.21
CA GLN A 41 1.23 -22.90 -8.27
C GLN A 41 1.74 -23.89 -9.31
N ASP A 42 1.76 -25.17 -8.92
CA ASP A 42 1.99 -26.27 -9.83
C ASP A 42 0.63 -26.74 -10.37
N ASN A 43 0.43 -26.58 -11.68
CA ASN A 43 -0.81 -27.01 -12.34
C ASN A 43 -1.04 -28.53 -12.23
N LYS A 44 0.00 -29.32 -11.93
CA LYS A 44 -0.11 -30.77 -11.72
C LYS A 44 -0.44 -31.13 -10.27
N ASN A 45 -0.24 -30.22 -9.32
CA ASN A 45 -0.51 -30.44 -7.90
C ASN A 45 -1.37 -29.32 -7.31
N PRO A 46 -2.71 -29.49 -7.27
CA PRO A 46 -3.62 -28.50 -6.68
C PRO A 46 -3.33 -28.18 -5.20
N GLN A 47 -2.75 -29.11 -4.43
CA GLN A 47 -2.40 -28.88 -3.03
C GLN A 47 -1.25 -27.87 -2.88
N SER A 48 -0.46 -27.62 -3.94
CA SER A 48 0.60 -26.61 -3.93
C SER A 48 0.09 -25.23 -3.52
N GLN A 49 -1.13 -24.86 -3.94
CA GLN A 49 -1.75 -23.60 -3.53
C GLN A 49 -2.02 -23.53 -2.02
N GLN A 50 -2.46 -24.65 -1.41
CA GLN A 50 -2.74 -24.69 0.03
C GLN A 50 -1.45 -24.53 0.84
N TYR A 51 -0.38 -25.25 0.46
CA TYR A 51 0.93 -25.08 1.10
C TYR A 51 1.45 -23.65 0.99
N LEU A 52 1.33 -23.03 -0.18
CA LEU A 52 1.71 -21.63 -0.37
C LEU A 52 0.88 -20.69 0.50
N ARG A 53 -0.44 -20.90 0.62
CA ARG A 53 -1.30 -20.08 1.49
C ARG A 53 -0.90 -20.19 2.95
N VAL A 54 -0.53 -21.38 3.43
CA VAL A 54 0.00 -21.58 4.79
C VAL A 54 1.30 -20.80 4.98
N LEU A 55 2.24 -20.88 4.03
CA LEU A 55 3.53 -20.17 4.08
C LEU A 55 3.43 -18.64 3.99
N LEU A 56 2.29 -18.11 3.55
CA LEU A 56 2.06 -16.67 3.35
C LEU A 56 1.07 -16.08 4.38
N ALA A 57 0.48 -16.91 5.24
CA ALA A 57 -0.64 -16.52 6.10
C ALA A 57 -0.25 -15.38 7.07
N ASP A 58 0.88 -15.54 7.74
CA ASP A 58 1.43 -14.67 8.80
C ASP A 58 2.31 -13.52 8.28
N GLN A 59 2.53 -13.48 6.98
CA GLN A 59 3.46 -12.51 6.40
C GLN A 59 2.86 -11.12 6.32
N THR A 60 3.64 -10.13 6.79
CA THR A 60 3.37 -8.71 6.63
C THR A 60 3.74 -8.23 5.22
N ALA A 61 3.36 -7.01 4.87
CA ALA A 61 3.51 -6.47 3.51
C ALA A 61 4.96 -6.53 2.98
N TYR A 62 5.95 -6.12 3.77
CA TYR A 62 7.35 -6.08 3.29
C TYR A 62 7.92 -7.46 2.88
N PRO A 63 7.81 -8.52 3.70
CA PRO A 63 8.15 -9.88 3.27
C PRO A 63 7.39 -10.34 2.01
N LEU A 64 6.12 -9.99 1.86
CA LEU A 64 5.34 -10.35 0.67
C LEU A 64 5.87 -9.64 -0.58
N ILE A 65 6.14 -8.34 -0.50
CA ILE A 65 6.68 -7.54 -1.60
C ILE A 65 8.03 -8.09 -2.04
N THR A 66 8.93 -8.37 -1.09
CA THR A 66 10.26 -8.91 -1.41
C THR A 66 10.20 -10.30 -2.02
N LYS A 67 9.31 -11.19 -1.54
CA LYS A 67 9.07 -12.50 -2.17
C LYS A 67 8.54 -12.38 -3.59
N LEU A 68 7.51 -11.55 -3.82
CA LEU A 68 6.97 -11.34 -5.16
C LEU A 68 8.03 -10.80 -6.12
N LYS A 69 8.86 -9.85 -5.68
CA LYS A 69 10.00 -9.33 -6.47
C LYS A 69 10.98 -10.44 -6.82
N SER A 70 11.43 -11.23 -5.84
CA SER A 70 12.38 -12.32 -6.07
C SER A 70 11.83 -13.41 -7.02
N ILE A 71 10.56 -13.80 -6.86
CA ILE A 71 9.91 -14.77 -7.76
C ILE A 71 9.84 -14.21 -9.18
N SER A 72 9.49 -12.92 -9.32
CA SER A 72 9.44 -12.24 -10.62
C SER A 72 10.81 -12.22 -11.29
N SER A 73 11.89 -11.93 -10.55
CA SER A 73 13.25 -11.96 -11.07
C SER A 73 13.69 -13.35 -11.56
N ILE A 74 13.27 -14.42 -10.87
CA ILE A 74 13.57 -15.80 -11.30
C ILE A 74 12.78 -16.15 -12.58
N ARG A 75 11.49 -15.80 -12.61
CA ARG A 75 10.58 -16.07 -13.74
C ARG A 75 10.97 -15.30 -15.00
N LEU A 76 11.42 -14.06 -14.85
CA LEU A 76 11.77 -13.15 -15.95
C LEU A 76 13.28 -13.02 -16.14
N LYS A 77 14.08 -13.99 -15.68
CA LYS A 77 15.55 -13.92 -15.74
C LYS A 77 16.09 -13.68 -17.16
N ASP A 78 15.40 -14.19 -18.17
CA ASP A 78 15.76 -14.07 -19.60
C ASP A 78 15.10 -12.85 -20.27
N TYR A 79 14.30 -12.08 -19.53
CA TYR A 79 13.53 -10.91 -19.99
C TYR A 79 13.83 -9.67 -19.12
N GLN A 80 15.08 -9.23 -19.11
CA GLN A 80 15.54 -8.17 -18.21
C GLN A 80 14.80 -6.83 -18.40
N GLU A 81 14.44 -6.47 -19.63
CA GLU A 81 13.65 -5.26 -19.91
C GLU A 81 12.28 -5.30 -19.22
N GLU A 82 11.64 -6.46 -19.22
CA GLU A 82 10.36 -6.68 -18.55
C GLU A 82 10.47 -6.57 -17.04
N LEU A 83 11.57 -7.06 -16.47
CA LEU A 83 11.84 -6.95 -15.05
C LEU A 83 12.04 -5.48 -14.63
N LEU A 84 12.70 -4.67 -15.48
CA LEU A 84 12.87 -3.23 -15.24
C LEU A 84 11.53 -2.48 -15.24
N LEU A 85 10.55 -2.93 -16.03
CA LEU A 85 9.20 -2.34 -16.02
C LEU A 85 8.46 -2.58 -14.69
N LEU A 86 8.84 -3.59 -13.90
CA LEU A 86 8.21 -3.86 -12.60
C LEU A 86 8.81 -3.06 -11.44
N ASP A 87 10.00 -2.49 -11.61
CA ASP A 87 10.70 -1.80 -10.53
C ASP A 87 9.93 -0.59 -9.94
N PRO A 88 9.27 0.27 -10.75
CA PRO A 88 8.41 1.34 -10.22
C PRO A 88 7.27 0.81 -9.34
N LEU A 89 6.66 -0.31 -9.71
CA LEU A 89 5.58 -0.92 -8.93
C LEU A 89 6.09 -1.45 -7.58
N PHE A 90 7.24 -2.11 -7.56
CA PHE A 90 7.84 -2.58 -6.30
C PHE A 90 8.28 -1.41 -5.41
N LYS A 91 8.86 -0.35 -5.99
CA LYS A 91 9.19 0.88 -5.27
C LYS A 91 7.94 1.52 -4.65
N PHE A 92 6.85 1.59 -5.40
CA PHE A 92 5.55 2.04 -4.90
C PHE A 92 5.08 1.20 -3.71
N CYS A 93 5.08 -0.13 -3.82
CA CYS A 93 4.65 -1.03 -2.75
C CYS A 93 5.51 -0.90 -1.48
N ILE A 94 6.83 -0.74 -1.62
CA ILE A 94 7.72 -0.49 -0.48
C ILE A 94 7.38 0.84 0.18
N LYS A 95 7.28 1.91 -0.63
CA LYS A 95 7.00 3.26 -0.13
C LYS A 95 5.66 3.34 0.57
N ILE A 96 4.60 2.75 0.00
CA ILE A 96 3.27 2.77 0.62
C ILE A 96 3.22 1.94 1.92
N ASN A 97 4.02 0.87 2.02
CA ASN A 97 4.20 0.14 3.28
C ASN A 97 4.91 0.98 4.34
N GLU A 98 5.94 1.75 3.98
CA GLU A 98 6.57 2.72 4.90
C GLU A 98 5.56 3.78 5.35
N THR A 99 4.82 4.37 4.41
CA THR A 99 3.76 5.34 4.69
C THR A 99 2.70 4.76 5.62
N ARG A 100 2.24 3.52 5.38
CA ARG A 100 1.30 2.82 6.27
C ARG A 100 1.88 2.62 7.66
N ASN A 101 3.14 2.22 7.78
CA ASN A 101 3.78 2.05 9.09
C ASN A 101 3.96 3.37 9.83
N ASP A 102 4.15 4.47 9.11
CA ASP A 102 4.14 5.81 9.70
C ASP A 102 2.75 6.21 10.17
N ILE A 103 1.71 5.92 9.38
CA ILE A 103 0.33 6.26 9.73
C ILE A 103 -0.20 5.39 10.87
N ILE A 104 -0.13 4.07 10.75
CA ILE A 104 -0.80 3.14 11.69
C ILE A 104 -0.09 3.07 13.05
N HIS A 105 1.22 3.30 13.09
CA HIS A 105 1.98 3.28 14.34
C HIS A 105 2.25 4.68 14.92
N GLY A 106 1.67 5.73 14.34
CA GLY A 106 1.67 7.07 14.93
C GLY A 106 0.64 7.20 16.05
N THR A 107 0.90 8.10 16.99
CA THR A 107 -0.12 8.55 17.96
C THR A 107 -0.93 9.67 17.31
N TRP A 108 -2.25 9.51 17.26
CA TRP A 108 -3.15 10.45 16.58
C TRP A 108 -4.02 11.24 17.55
N PHE A 109 -4.08 12.55 17.32
CA PHE A 109 -4.97 13.48 18.01
C PHE A 109 -6.04 13.93 17.01
N ILE A 110 -7.19 13.25 17.01
CA ILE A 110 -8.32 13.51 16.10
C ILE A 110 -9.51 13.96 16.93
N GLY A 111 -10.12 15.08 16.57
CA GLY A 111 -11.20 15.69 17.36
C GLY A 111 -10.72 16.37 18.65
N TRP A 112 -9.40 16.56 18.80
CA TRP A 112 -8.82 17.34 19.88
C TRP A 112 -8.79 18.80 19.45
N ALA A 113 -9.53 19.65 20.17
CA ALA A 113 -9.68 21.04 19.80
C ALA A 113 -9.73 21.97 21.01
N SER A 114 -9.20 23.18 20.84
CA SER A 114 -9.35 24.24 21.84
C SER A 114 -10.73 24.91 21.77
N GLU A 115 -11.07 25.69 22.80
CA GLU A 115 -12.30 26.50 22.83
C GLU A 115 -12.36 27.51 21.67
N GLU A 116 -11.21 27.99 21.19
CA GLU A 116 -11.11 28.98 20.12
C GLU A 116 -11.05 28.36 18.71
N GLN A 117 -10.76 27.06 18.60
CA GLN A 117 -10.59 26.38 17.31
C GLN A 117 -11.93 26.22 16.57
N THR A 118 -11.94 26.51 15.28
CA THR A 118 -13.15 26.50 14.42
C THR A 118 -13.05 25.53 13.23
N GLU A 119 -11.87 24.96 12.99
CA GLU A 119 -11.60 23.94 11.98
C GLU A 119 -11.02 22.68 12.64
N PHE A 120 -11.55 21.52 12.28
CA PHE A 120 -11.23 20.21 12.88
C PHE A 120 -10.93 19.16 11.80
N ASP A 121 -10.60 19.61 10.58
CA ASP A 121 -10.31 18.77 9.41
C ASP A 121 -8.87 18.25 9.36
N ILE A 122 -8.05 18.57 10.37
CA ILE A 122 -6.65 18.15 10.48
C ILE A 122 -6.48 17.13 11.60
N ALA A 123 -5.95 15.97 11.26
CA ALA A 123 -5.43 14.98 12.19
C ALA A 123 -3.93 15.24 12.44
N ILE A 124 -3.57 15.44 13.71
CA ILE A 124 -2.16 15.58 14.12
C ILE A 124 -1.64 14.20 14.51
N GLY A 125 -0.58 13.75 13.83
CA GLY A 125 0.11 12.51 14.10
C GLY A 125 1.50 12.76 14.67
N ILE A 126 1.83 12.10 15.77
CA ILE A 126 3.15 12.15 16.41
C ILE A 126 3.80 10.77 16.33
N LYS A 127 5.05 10.73 15.87
CA LYS A 127 5.86 9.50 15.83
C LYS A 127 7.27 9.77 16.32
N GLU A 128 7.67 9.03 17.35
CA GLU A 128 9.04 9.02 17.86
C GLU A 128 9.92 8.13 16.97
N LYS A 129 11.12 8.61 16.65
CA LYS A 129 12.14 7.85 15.92
C LYS A 129 13.45 7.89 16.68
N ASN A 130 14.03 6.71 16.90
CA ASN A 130 15.37 6.62 17.45
C ASN A 130 16.39 7.11 16.40
N ILE A 131 17.19 8.09 16.78
CA ILE A 131 18.32 8.62 16.00
C ILE A 131 19.62 8.45 16.79
N LYS A 132 20.77 8.63 16.14
CA LYS A 132 22.09 8.46 16.78
C LYS A 132 22.27 9.32 18.04
N SER A 133 21.59 10.48 18.11
CA SER A 133 21.67 11.43 19.23
C SER A 133 20.50 11.33 20.23
N GLY A 134 19.64 10.31 20.16
CA GLY A 134 18.49 10.15 21.06
C GLY A 134 17.17 9.88 20.33
N ILE A 135 16.11 10.58 20.73
CA ILE A 135 14.77 10.47 20.13
C ILE A 135 14.49 11.73 19.30
N ASP A 136 14.06 11.54 18.07
CA ASP A 136 13.50 12.57 17.20
C ASP A 136 11.97 12.47 17.18
N ILE A 137 11.27 13.59 17.24
CA ILE A 137 9.81 13.63 17.26
C ILE A 137 9.33 14.17 15.92
N HIS A 138 8.76 13.30 15.09
CA HIS A 138 8.14 13.70 13.85
C HIS A 138 6.67 14.00 14.07
N THR A 139 6.28 15.26 13.84
CA THR A 139 4.88 15.67 13.77
C THR A 139 4.43 15.70 12.31
N ARG A 140 3.22 15.22 12.06
CA ARG A 140 2.58 15.26 10.74
C ARG A 140 1.15 15.75 10.85
N GLU A 141 0.70 16.43 9.81
CA GLU A 141 -0.67 16.91 9.70
C GLU A 141 -1.33 16.26 8.48
N TYR A 142 -2.49 15.65 8.68
CA TYR A 142 -3.24 15.01 7.61
C TYR A 142 -4.70 15.45 7.64
N LYS A 143 -5.16 15.95 6.49
CA LYS A 143 -6.59 16.02 6.14
C LYS A 143 -7.12 14.70 5.57
N ALA A 144 -8.44 14.52 5.61
CA ALA A 144 -9.13 13.37 5.02
C ALA A 144 -8.72 13.11 3.56
N GLU A 145 -8.58 14.18 2.77
CA GLU A 145 -8.18 14.13 1.36
C GLU A 145 -6.84 13.45 1.11
N HIS A 146 -5.88 13.57 2.04
CA HIS A 146 -4.60 12.89 1.93
C HIS A 146 -4.77 11.38 2.04
N PHE A 147 -5.62 10.91 2.95
CA PHE A 147 -5.92 9.49 3.09
C PHE A 147 -6.72 8.97 1.90
N ASP A 148 -7.67 9.74 1.37
CA ASP A 148 -8.42 9.38 0.16
C ASP A 148 -7.51 9.26 -1.07
N LEU A 149 -6.51 10.14 -1.21
CA LEU A 149 -5.48 10.04 -2.25
C LEU A 149 -4.64 8.75 -2.08
N LEU A 150 -4.21 8.45 -0.85
CA LEU A 150 -3.48 7.21 -0.56
C LEU A 150 -4.31 5.97 -0.87
N SER A 151 -5.59 5.94 -0.47
CA SER A 151 -6.54 4.87 -0.80
C SER A 151 -6.69 4.69 -2.31
N SER A 152 -6.81 5.79 -3.06
CA SER A 152 -6.93 5.73 -4.52
C SER A 152 -5.68 5.15 -5.17
N LYS A 153 -4.50 5.52 -4.68
CA LYS A 153 -3.22 4.94 -5.13
C LYS A 153 -3.10 3.46 -4.79
N LEU A 154 -3.51 3.05 -3.59
CA LEU A 154 -3.53 1.63 -3.18
C LEU A 154 -4.42 0.79 -4.07
N LYS A 155 -5.61 1.30 -4.40
CA LYS A 155 -6.52 0.65 -5.34
C LYS A 155 -5.89 0.50 -6.73
N MET A 156 -5.28 1.57 -7.25
CA MET A 156 -4.57 1.53 -8.54
C MET A 156 -3.41 0.52 -8.53
N GLY A 157 -2.56 0.54 -7.49
CA GLY A 157 -1.46 -0.41 -7.34
C GLY A 157 -1.95 -1.86 -7.22
N SER A 158 -3.05 -2.08 -6.49
CA SER A 158 -3.72 -3.37 -6.37
C SER A 158 -4.21 -3.90 -7.71
N GLU A 159 -4.86 -3.04 -8.50
CA GLU A 159 -5.31 -3.39 -9.85
C GLU A 159 -4.13 -3.73 -10.77
N TYR A 160 -3.02 -3.00 -10.69
CA TYR A 160 -1.83 -3.34 -11.48
C TYR A 160 -1.21 -4.65 -11.05
N ILE A 161 -1.04 -4.90 -9.74
CA ILE A 161 -0.54 -6.19 -9.24
C ILE A 161 -1.42 -7.34 -9.76
N SER A 162 -2.74 -7.21 -9.65
CA SER A 162 -3.67 -8.23 -10.14
C SER A 162 -3.57 -8.39 -11.67
N LYS A 163 -3.62 -7.30 -12.45
CA LYS A 163 -3.54 -7.36 -13.92
C LYS A 163 -2.25 -7.99 -14.42
N ILE A 164 -1.11 -7.66 -13.79
CA ILE A 164 0.20 -8.20 -14.15
C ILE A 164 0.26 -9.68 -13.83
N PHE A 165 -0.04 -10.06 -12.59
CA PHE A 165 0.37 -11.35 -12.07
C PHE A 165 -0.75 -12.38 -11.98
N THR A 166 -2.02 -11.98 -12.08
CA THR A 166 -3.18 -12.90 -12.02
C THR A 166 -3.98 -12.97 -13.32
N GLY A 167 -3.61 -12.17 -14.34
CA GLY A 167 -4.20 -12.29 -15.67
C GLY A 167 -3.93 -13.65 -16.31
N LEU A 168 -4.93 -14.21 -16.99
CA LEU A 168 -4.93 -15.51 -17.71
C LEU A 168 -3.75 -15.71 -18.68
N SER A 169 -3.02 -14.65 -19.01
CA SER A 169 -1.93 -14.63 -19.96
C SER A 169 -0.54 -14.93 -19.39
N PHE A 170 -0.31 -15.10 -18.08
CA PHE A 170 1.07 -15.11 -17.54
C PHE A 170 2.02 -16.18 -18.11
N LEU A 171 1.47 -17.26 -18.67
CA LEU A 171 2.26 -18.28 -19.39
C LEU A 171 2.84 -17.77 -20.75
N ASN A 172 2.34 -16.65 -21.27
CA ASN A 172 2.77 -15.96 -22.50
C ASN A 172 2.95 -14.43 -22.30
N PHE A 173 2.99 -13.97 -21.04
CA PHE A 173 2.89 -12.55 -20.71
C PHE A 173 4.26 -11.90 -20.63
N LEU A 174 4.41 -10.84 -21.40
CA LEU A 174 5.46 -9.86 -21.24
C LEU A 174 4.80 -8.60 -20.67
N PRO A 175 5.24 -8.07 -19.50
CA PRO A 175 4.76 -6.80 -18.95
C PRO A 175 4.58 -5.67 -19.98
N SER A 176 5.48 -5.56 -20.95
CA SER A 176 5.44 -4.61 -22.07
C SER A 176 4.17 -4.68 -22.92
N LYS A 177 3.51 -5.85 -22.99
CA LYS A 177 2.25 -6.03 -23.74
C LYS A 177 1.01 -5.54 -22.99
N SER A 178 1.12 -5.31 -21.68
CA SER A 178 -0.04 -5.11 -20.80
C SER A 178 0.05 -3.85 -19.95
N ILE A 179 1.23 -3.23 -19.90
CA ILE A 179 1.48 -1.99 -19.16
C ILE A 179 2.18 -0.99 -20.06
N LYS A 180 1.53 0.15 -20.26
CA LYS A 180 2.20 1.35 -20.73
C LYS A 180 3.00 1.94 -19.58
N LYS A 181 4.25 2.31 -19.80
CA LYS A 181 5.12 2.96 -18.79
C LYS A 181 4.43 4.15 -18.10
N GLU A 182 3.68 4.93 -18.88
CA GLU A 182 2.84 6.07 -18.44
C GLU A 182 1.90 5.71 -17.27
N ASN A 183 1.37 4.48 -17.24
CA ASN A 183 0.46 4.01 -16.21
C ASN A 183 1.16 3.76 -14.87
N LEU A 184 2.44 3.39 -14.91
CA LEU A 184 3.29 3.21 -13.72
C LEU A 184 3.83 4.54 -13.22
N ASP A 185 4.02 5.51 -14.11
CA ASP A 185 4.44 6.85 -13.72
C ASP A 185 3.38 7.55 -12.84
N LEU A 186 2.10 7.17 -12.97
CA LEU A 186 1.03 7.59 -12.05
C LEU A 186 1.25 7.13 -10.59
N LEU A 187 2.06 6.09 -10.37
CA LEU A 187 2.45 5.62 -9.04
C LEU A 187 3.66 6.37 -8.47
N ASN A 188 4.45 7.06 -9.31
CA ASN A 188 5.72 7.69 -8.96
C ASN A 188 5.60 9.06 -8.27
N TYR A 189 4.40 9.48 -7.84
CA TYR A 189 4.23 10.75 -7.14
C TYR A 189 4.84 10.69 -5.74
N GLU A 190 5.78 11.61 -5.43
CA GLU A 190 6.42 11.72 -4.12
C GLU A 190 5.35 11.75 -3.02
N LEU A 191 5.26 10.67 -2.25
CA LEU A 191 4.58 10.67 -0.96
C LEU A 191 5.46 11.50 -0.01
N LYS A 192 5.32 12.83 -0.07
CA LYS A 192 5.91 13.75 0.91
C LYS A 192 5.18 13.58 2.25
#